data_AF-A0A084A2Y1-F1
#
_entry.id   AF-A0A084A2Y1-F1
#
_cell.length_a   1.000
_cell.length_b   1.000
_cell.length_c   1.000
_cell.angle_alpha   90.00
_cell.angle_beta   90.00
_cell.angle_gamma   90.00
#
_symmetry.space_group_name_H-M   'P 1'
#
loop_
_entity.id
_entity.type
_entity.pdbx_description
1 polymer ?
#
loop_
_entity_poly.entity_id
_entity_poly.type
_entity_poly.pdbx_seq_one_letter_code
_entity_poly.pdbx_strand_id
1 'polypeptide(L)'
;MRYLLDANTYIQAKNQYYGMDICPAYWHWLDLQFEHGLIGSVDMIGRELKDGNDELAEWVKERPGHFIKNDDADTQAVFTQVVQTVMAGDYNPGNRDNFLAKADPWIIAKAKSIGAVVVTHESLVIEGTKKVKVPNICHQFGVPCVNTFQFLRELNARFVLGS
;
A
#
# COMPACT_ATOMS: atom_id res chain seq x y z
N MET A 1 -15.28 5.23 -0.60
CA MET A 1 -14.34 4.09 -0.47
C MET A 1 -12.95 4.67 -0.34
N ARG A 2 -12.14 4.19 0.60
CA ARG A 2 -10.76 4.69 0.79
C ARG A 2 -9.76 3.69 0.18
N TYR A 3 -8.66 4.18 -0.37
CA TYR A 3 -7.57 3.36 -0.89
C TYR A 3 -6.34 3.47 0.02
N LEU A 4 -5.72 2.35 0.37
CA LEU A 4 -4.46 2.32 1.09
C LEU A 4 -3.33 1.91 0.14
N LEU A 5 -2.33 2.77 -0.02
CA LEU A 5 -1.23 2.56 -0.94
C LEU A 5 -0.07 1.86 -0.22
N ASP A 6 0.42 0.77 -0.79
CA ASP A 6 1.64 0.11 -0.32
C ASP A 6 2.90 0.93 -0.64
N ALA A 7 4.04 0.62 -0.01
CA ALA A 7 5.31 1.31 -0.29
C ALA A 7 5.71 1.19 -1.77
N ASN A 8 5.49 0.01 -2.36
CA ASN A 8 5.84 -0.26 -3.75
C ASN A 8 5.07 0.61 -4.74
N THR A 9 3.84 1.04 -4.44
CA THR A 9 3.06 1.97 -5.27
C THR A 9 3.80 3.28 -5.47
N TYR A 10 4.42 3.83 -4.42
CA TYR A 10 5.22 5.04 -4.52
C TYR A 10 6.56 4.79 -5.21
N ILE A 11 7.27 3.73 -4.82
CA ILE A 11 8.61 3.42 -5.33
C ILE A 11 8.55 3.13 -6.84
N GLN A 12 7.58 2.32 -7.29
CA GLN A 12 7.42 1.99 -8.70
C GLN A 12 6.93 3.17 -9.52
N ALA A 13 6.01 3.99 -8.97
CA ALA A 13 5.61 5.24 -9.62
C ALA A 13 6.83 6.12 -9.91
N LYS A 14 7.65 6.39 -8.87
CA LYS A 14 8.87 7.19 -8.95
C LYS A 14 9.89 6.62 -9.95
N ASN A 15 10.11 5.30 -9.95
CA ASN A 15 11.13 4.67 -10.79
C ASN A 15 10.66 4.35 -12.22
N GLN A 16 9.37 4.52 -12.55
CA GLN A 16 8.82 4.14 -13.85
C GLN A 16 7.98 5.29 -14.47
N TYR A 17 6.72 5.02 -14.81
CA TYR A 17 5.85 5.87 -15.63
C TYR A 17 5.50 7.22 -14.99
N TYR A 18 5.69 7.36 -13.68
CA TYR A 18 5.30 8.53 -12.93
C TYR A 18 6.49 9.12 -12.15
N GLY A 19 7.68 9.13 -12.74
CA GLY A 19 8.85 9.77 -12.13
C GLY A 19 8.56 11.22 -11.75
N MET A 20 9.12 11.69 -10.62
CA MET A 20 8.76 12.99 -10.05
C MET A 20 9.14 14.15 -10.97
N ASP A 21 10.23 13.99 -11.71
CA ASP A 21 10.76 14.92 -12.69
C ASP A 21 9.95 14.92 -14.01
N ILE A 22 9.53 13.74 -14.47
CA ILE A 22 8.83 13.58 -15.76
C ILE A 22 7.31 13.73 -15.67
N CYS A 23 6.71 13.42 -14.52
CA CYS A 23 5.26 13.43 -14.32
C CYS A 23 4.86 14.00 -12.94
N PRO A 24 5.21 15.27 -12.64
CA PRO A 24 4.84 15.90 -11.37
C PRO A 24 3.33 15.96 -11.15
N ALA A 25 2.53 15.93 -12.22
CA ALA A 25 1.07 15.90 -12.16
C ALA A 25 0.53 14.67 -11.40
N TYR A 26 1.21 13.51 -11.45
CA TYR A 26 0.83 12.33 -10.67
C TYR A 26 0.97 12.57 -9.16
N TRP A 27 2.09 13.17 -8.74
CA TRP A 27 2.38 13.45 -7.34
C TRP A 27 1.49 14.53 -6.76
N HIS A 28 1.24 15.60 -7.54
CA HIS A 28 0.26 16.60 -7.17
C HIS A 28 -1.15 16.02 -7.07
N TRP A 29 -1.52 15.12 -7.98
CA TRP A 29 -2.80 14.44 -7.91
C TRP A 29 -2.93 13.55 -6.67
N LEU A 30 -1.86 12.87 -6.23
CA LEU A 30 -1.85 12.14 -4.96
C LEU A 30 -2.16 13.10 -3.80
N ASP A 31 -1.47 14.25 -3.72
CA ASP A 31 -1.71 15.27 -2.68
C ASP A 31 -3.20 15.65 -2.62
N LEU A 32 -3.83 15.93 -3.76
CA LEU A 32 -5.27 16.24 -3.84
C LEU A 32 -6.15 15.07 -3.35
N GLN A 33 -5.81 13.83 -3.69
CA GLN A 33 -6.61 12.68 -3.24
C GLN A 33 -6.46 12.43 -1.72
N PHE A 34 -5.29 12.76 -1.15
CA PHE A 34 -5.09 12.72 0.30
C PHE A 34 -5.94 13.78 1.00
N GLU A 35 -5.97 15.00 0.48
CA GLU A 35 -6.81 16.10 1.00
C GLU A 35 -8.30 15.74 0.95
N HIS A 36 -8.75 15.06 -0.10
CA HIS A 36 -10.12 14.55 -0.21
C HIS A 36 -10.42 13.35 0.70
N GLY A 37 -9.42 12.80 1.41
CA GLY A 37 -9.56 11.62 2.25
C GLY A 37 -9.84 10.32 1.47
N LEU A 38 -9.66 10.34 0.15
CA LEU A 38 -9.89 9.18 -0.73
C LEU A 38 -8.74 8.18 -0.64
N ILE A 39 -7.53 8.65 -0.33
CA ILE A 39 -6.36 7.80 -0.18
C ILE A 39 -5.68 7.91 1.19
N GLY A 40 -4.83 6.96 1.47
CA GLY A 40 -4.12 6.78 2.74
C GLY A 40 -2.93 5.87 2.54
N SER A 41 -1.99 5.88 3.47
CA SER A 41 -1.05 4.77 3.67
C SER A 41 -0.83 4.59 5.17
N VAL A 42 -0.28 3.47 5.62
CA VAL A 42 -0.06 3.23 7.06
C VAL A 42 1.25 3.85 7.54
N ASP A 43 1.30 4.26 8.81
CA ASP A 43 2.49 4.91 9.41
C ASP A 43 3.78 4.10 9.21
N MET A 44 3.70 2.78 9.25
CA MET A 44 4.87 1.91 9.01
C MET A 44 5.44 2.08 7.60
N ILE A 45 4.60 2.24 6.57
CA ILE A 45 5.06 2.55 5.19
C ILE A 45 5.70 3.93 5.16
N GLY A 46 5.10 4.91 5.85
CA GLY A 46 5.66 6.24 5.97
C GLY A 46 7.07 6.23 6.57
N ARG A 47 7.33 5.40 7.58
CA ARG A 47 8.67 5.23 8.15
C ARG A 47 9.63 4.60 7.16
N GLU A 48 9.24 3.48 6.54
CA GLU A 48 10.07 2.78 5.53
C GLU A 48 10.47 3.71 4.38
N LEU A 49 9.54 4.54 3.88
CA LEU A 49 9.83 5.48 2.80
C LEU A 49 10.72 6.65 3.24
N LYS A 50 10.59 7.13 4.48
CA LYS A 50 11.41 8.23 5.03
C LYS A 50 12.87 7.83 5.24
N ASP A 51 13.11 6.54 5.49
CA ASP A 51 14.45 5.98 5.68
C ASP A 51 15.24 5.86 4.36
N GLY A 52 14.59 6.14 3.22
CA GLY A 52 15.25 6.31 1.93
C GLY A 52 16.18 7.52 1.86
N ASN A 53 16.94 7.62 0.77
CA ASN A 53 17.90 8.71 0.53
C ASN A 53 17.71 9.34 -0.86
N ASP A 54 16.45 9.59 -1.22
CA ASP A 54 16.06 10.10 -2.53
C ASP A 54 14.92 11.14 -2.44
N GLU A 55 14.50 11.66 -3.59
CA GLU A 55 13.41 12.62 -3.72
C GLU A 55 12.07 12.13 -3.13
N LEU A 56 11.83 10.81 -3.11
CA LEU A 56 10.63 10.25 -2.51
C LEU A 56 10.69 10.32 -0.99
N ALA A 57 11.85 10.04 -0.39
CA ALA A 57 12.02 10.21 1.04
C ALA A 57 11.75 11.65 1.48
N GLU A 58 12.25 12.65 0.72
CA GLU A 58 11.97 14.06 1.00
C GLU A 58 10.49 14.41 0.82
N TRP A 59 9.87 13.98 -0.29
CA TRP A 59 8.44 14.19 -0.54
C TRP A 59 7.57 13.62 0.59
N VAL A 60 7.91 12.44 1.11
CA VAL A 60 7.20 11.77 2.22
C VAL A 60 7.39 12.52 3.55
N LYS A 61 8.58 13.07 3.82
CA LYS A 61 8.86 13.83 5.07
C LYS A 61 7.98 15.07 5.18
N GLU A 62 7.72 15.73 4.05
CA GLU A 62 6.85 16.92 3.98
C GLU A 62 5.36 16.59 4.20
N ARG A 63 4.96 15.31 4.12
CA ARG A 63 3.55 14.88 4.09
C ARG A 63 3.20 13.89 5.20
N PRO A 64 3.42 14.22 6.50
CA PRO A 64 3.10 13.30 7.59
C PRO A 64 1.60 12.94 7.65
N GLY A 65 0.71 13.84 7.20
CA GLY A 65 -0.74 13.61 7.19
C GLY A 65 -1.22 12.51 6.23
N HIS A 66 -0.36 12.06 5.31
CA HIS A 66 -0.70 10.97 4.38
C HIS A 66 -0.71 9.60 5.06
N PHE A 67 -0.05 9.48 6.20
CA PHE A 67 0.17 8.22 6.89
C PHE A 67 -0.71 8.09 8.12
N ILE A 68 -1.68 7.18 8.06
CA ILE A 68 -2.63 6.91 9.13
C ILE A 68 -2.03 5.99 10.17
N LYS A 69 -2.37 6.27 11.43
CA LYS A 69 -2.00 5.38 12.54
C LYS A 69 -2.71 4.04 12.43
N ASN A 70 -2.02 3.02 12.94
CA ASN A 70 -2.43 1.62 12.99
C ASN A 70 -2.48 1.09 14.44
N ASP A 71 -2.50 1.99 15.44
CA ASP A 71 -2.53 1.69 16.87
C ASP A 71 -3.94 1.45 17.43
N ASP A 72 -4.97 1.52 16.60
CA ASP A 72 -6.36 1.24 17.01
C ASP A 72 -6.63 -0.25 17.24
N ALA A 73 -7.50 -0.52 18.22
CA ALA A 73 -7.79 -1.88 18.68
C ALA A 73 -8.31 -2.81 17.56
N ASP A 74 -9.14 -2.30 16.65
CA ASP A 74 -9.69 -3.08 15.53
C ASP A 74 -8.58 -3.52 14.58
N THR A 75 -7.67 -2.60 14.22
CA THR A 75 -6.52 -2.93 13.38
C THR A 75 -5.58 -3.93 14.07
N GLN A 76 -5.34 -3.81 15.37
CA GLN A 76 -4.52 -4.76 16.13
C GLN A 76 -5.14 -6.17 16.19
N ALA A 77 -6.46 -6.25 16.35
CA ALA A 77 -7.19 -7.51 16.35
C ALA A 77 -7.08 -8.22 14.98
N VAL A 78 -7.30 -7.48 13.88
CA VAL A 78 -7.14 -8.05 12.54
C VAL A 78 -5.69 -8.41 12.25
N PHE A 79 -4.73 -7.58 12.66
CA PHE A 79 -3.31 -7.87 12.49
C PHE A 79 -2.93 -9.21 13.13
N THR A 80 -3.43 -9.46 14.35
CA THR A 80 -3.21 -10.74 15.03
C THR A 80 -3.76 -11.92 14.21
N GLN A 81 -4.94 -11.78 13.61
CA GLN A 81 -5.52 -12.81 12.74
C GLN A 81 -4.70 -13.02 11.47
N VAL A 82 -4.19 -11.94 10.85
CA VAL A 82 -3.29 -12.00 9.69
C VAL A 82 -2.02 -12.78 10.04
N VAL A 83 -1.37 -12.43 11.17
CA VAL A 83 -0.18 -13.13 11.65
C VAL A 83 -0.45 -14.62 11.88
N GLN A 84 -1.54 -14.97 12.58
CA GLN A 84 -1.91 -16.37 12.85
C GLN A 84 -2.16 -17.15 11.56
N THR A 85 -2.85 -16.55 10.59
CA THR A 85 -3.15 -17.17 9.29
C THR A 85 -1.88 -17.42 8.49
N VAL A 86 -0.98 -16.44 8.44
CA VAL A 86 0.30 -16.55 7.73
C VAL A 86 1.23 -17.55 8.42
N MET A 87 1.20 -17.64 9.75
CA MET A 87 1.97 -18.64 10.51
C MET A 87 1.44 -20.07 10.33
N ALA A 88 0.14 -20.25 10.13
CA ALA A 88 -0.49 -21.54 9.91
C ALA A 88 -0.38 -22.04 8.46
N GLY A 89 -0.06 -21.17 7.50
CA GLY A 89 0.07 -21.54 6.08
C GLY A 89 1.37 -22.26 5.74
N ASP A 90 1.36 -23.08 4.67
CA ASP A 90 2.56 -23.73 4.11
C ASP A 90 3.39 -22.76 3.25
N TYR A 91 3.96 -21.75 3.91
CA TYR A 91 4.87 -20.80 3.29
C TYR A 91 6.33 -21.16 3.58
N ASN A 92 7.22 -20.72 2.69
CA ASN A 92 8.65 -20.77 2.97
C ASN A 92 8.94 -19.86 4.19
N PRO A 93 9.65 -20.34 5.22
CA PRO A 93 9.93 -19.57 6.43
C PRO A 93 10.54 -18.19 6.16
N GLY A 94 11.49 -18.09 5.22
CA GLY A 94 12.10 -16.80 4.87
C GLY A 94 11.12 -15.82 4.23
N ASN A 95 10.23 -16.28 3.35
CA ASN A 95 9.20 -15.40 2.78
C ASN A 95 8.16 -14.98 3.83
N ARG A 96 7.78 -15.93 4.70
CA ARG A 96 6.84 -15.70 5.79
C ARG A 96 7.35 -14.65 6.76
N ASP A 97 8.57 -14.85 7.27
CA ASP A 97 9.16 -13.98 8.28
C ASP A 97 9.44 -12.58 7.69
N ASN A 98 9.89 -12.51 6.42
CA ASN A 98 10.06 -11.23 5.72
C ASN A 98 8.74 -10.48 5.53
N PHE A 99 7.63 -11.16 5.23
CA PHE A 99 6.32 -10.53 5.12
C PHE A 99 5.86 -9.99 6.48
N LEU A 100 5.97 -10.82 7.53
CA LEU A 100 5.54 -10.45 8.89
C LEU A 100 6.36 -9.32 9.51
N ALA A 101 7.62 -9.14 9.09
CA ALA A 101 8.50 -8.09 9.57
C ALA A 101 8.25 -6.70 8.93
N LYS A 102 7.47 -6.63 7.84
CA LYS A 102 7.28 -5.42 7.04
C LYS A 102 5.91 -4.76 7.28
N ALA A 103 5.66 -3.65 6.59
CA ALA A 103 4.38 -2.96 6.63
C ALA A 103 3.20 -3.70 5.96
N ASP A 104 3.47 -4.73 5.16
CA ASP A 104 2.46 -5.51 4.40
C ASP A 104 1.30 -6.08 5.27
N PRO A 105 1.54 -6.80 6.38
CA PRO A 105 0.46 -7.25 7.26
C PRO A 105 -0.34 -6.10 7.88
N TRP A 106 0.31 -4.95 8.13
CA TRP A 106 -0.35 -3.78 8.73
C TRP A 106 -1.30 -3.07 7.78
N ILE A 107 -0.92 -2.90 6.51
CA ILE A 107 -1.80 -2.29 5.51
C ILE A 107 -3.03 -3.16 5.25
N ILE A 108 -2.88 -4.48 5.26
CA ILE A 108 -4.00 -5.42 5.10
C ILE A 108 -4.94 -5.34 6.31
N ALA A 109 -4.38 -5.35 7.52
CA ALA A 109 -5.16 -5.24 8.75
C ALA A 109 -5.93 -3.93 8.81
N LYS A 110 -5.27 -2.81 8.48
CA LYS A 110 -5.90 -1.49 8.46
C LYS A 110 -6.96 -1.38 7.37
N ALA A 111 -6.72 -1.95 6.20
CA ALA A 111 -7.71 -1.96 5.12
C ALA A 111 -8.96 -2.73 5.52
N LYS A 112 -8.81 -3.87 6.19
CA LYS A 112 -9.94 -4.64 6.71
C LYS A 112 -10.72 -3.88 7.77
N SER A 113 -10.04 -3.21 8.71
CA SER A 113 -10.71 -2.53 9.82
C SER A 113 -11.52 -1.31 9.37
N ILE A 114 -11.06 -0.58 8.35
CA ILE A 114 -11.75 0.61 7.85
C ILE A 114 -12.58 0.39 6.57
N GLY A 115 -12.61 -0.84 6.05
CA GLY A 115 -13.27 -1.16 4.78
C GLY A 115 -12.63 -0.48 3.56
N ALA A 116 -11.30 -0.39 3.52
CA ALA A 116 -10.55 0.19 2.42
C ALA A 116 -10.08 -0.87 1.41
N VAL A 117 -9.66 -0.37 0.25
CA VAL A 117 -9.04 -1.16 -0.83
C VAL A 117 -7.52 -1.03 -0.75
N VAL A 118 -6.78 -2.12 -0.84
CA VAL A 118 -5.31 -2.09 -0.89
C VAL A 118 -4.85 -1.88 -2.34
N VAL A 119 -4.00 -0.89 -2.56
CA VAL A 119 -3.32 -0.64 -3.83
C VAL A 119 -1.91 -1.22 -3.73
N THR A 120 -1.59 -2.14 -4.62
CA THR A 120 -0.27 -2.78 -4.70
C THR A 120 0.12 -3.08 -6.13
N HIS A 121 1.43 -3.08 -6.42
CA HIS A 121 1.94 -3.57 -7.70
C HIS A 121 2.11 -5.09 -7.77
N GLU A 122 1.88 -5.80 -6.67
CA GLU A 122 1.88 -7.25 -6.71
C GLU A 122 0.68 -7.81 -7.47
N SER A 123 0.91 -8.89 -8.22
CA SER A 123 -0.18 -9.68 -8.82
C SER A 123 -0.48 -10.91 -7.98
N LEU A 124 -1.77 -11.27 -7.93
CA LEU A 124 -2.25 -12.56 -7.42
C LEU A 124 -1.43 -13.68 -8.05
N VAL A 125 -1.07 -14.63 -7.20
CA VAL A 125 -0.34 -15.83 -7.61
C VAL A 125 -1.20 -17.05 -7.35
N ILE A 126 -1.04 -18.04 -8.24
CA ILE A 126 -1.76 -19.31 -8.22
C ILE A 126 -1.61 -19.95 -6.83
N GLU A 127 -2.70 -20.57 -6.36
CA GLU A 127 -2.73 -21.37 -5.14
C GLU A 127 -1.63 -22.46 -5.19
N GLY A 128 -0.87 -22.61 -4.10
CA GLY A 128 0.24 -23.57 -4.00
C GLY A 128 1.64 -22.99 -4.12
N THR A 129 1.80 -21.67 -4.33
CA THR A 129 3.11 -21.03 -4.15
C THR A 129 3.48 -20.89 -2.68
N LYS A 130 4.75 -21.15 -2.35
CA LYS A 130 5.30 -20.95 -1.00
C LYS A 130 5.68 -19.49 -0.70
N LYS A 131 5.28 -18.55 -1.56
CA LYS A 131 5.49 -17.10 -1.37
C LYS A 131 4.26 -16.50 -0.70
N VAL A 132 4.49 -15.67 0.33
CA VAL A 132 3.44 -14.82 0.88
C VAL A 132 3.35 -13.56 0.01
N LYS A 133 2.16 -13.25 -0.47
CA LYS A 133 1.90 -12.07 -1.33
C LYS A 133 0.72 -11.28 -0.78
N VAL A 134 0.81 -9.96 -0.86
CA VAL A 134 -0.23 -9.05 -0.34
C VAL A 134 -1.60 -9.36 -0.97
N PRO A 135 -1.76 -9.49 -2.30
CA PRO A 135 -3.06 -9.80 -2.91
C PRO A 135 -3.67 -11.13 -2.44
N ASN A 136 -2.83 -12.15 -2.17
CA ASN A 136 -3.32 -13.46 -1.73
C ASN A 136 -3.87 -13.39 -0.29
N ILE A 137 -3.18 -12.67 0.60
CA ILE A 137 -3.68 -12.45 1.96
C ILE A 137 -4.90 -11.53 1.96
N CYS A 138 -4.89 -10.46 1.15
CA CYS A 138 -6.08 -9.63 0.94
C CYS A 138 -7.30 -10.47 0.56
N HIS A 139 -7.15 -11.39 -0.40
CA HIS A 139 -8.23 -12.28 -0.82
C HIS A 139 -8.76 -13.17 0.32
N GLN A 140 -7.87 -13.80 1.09
CA GLN A 140 -8.25 -14.63 2.24
C GLN A 140 -9.03 -13.86 3.31
N PHE A 141 -8.70 -12.59 3.52
CA PHE A 141 -9.36 -11.72 4.49
C PHE A 141 -10.56 -10.97 3.91
N GLY A 142 -10.89 -11.17 2.63
CA GLY A 142 -11.97 -10.44 1.96
C GLY A 142 -11.71 -8.93 1.87
N VAL A 143 -10.44 -8.53 1.76
CA VAL A 143 -10.01 -7.15 1.52
C VAL A 143 -9.86 -6.96 0.01
N PRO A 144 -10.56 -5.99 -0.61
CA PRO A 144 -10.37 -5.71 -2.02
C PRO A 144 -8.95 -5.23 -2.30
N CYS A 145 -8.36 -5.69 -3.40
CA CYS A 145 -7.00 -5.34 -3.79
C CYS A 145 -6.94 -5.05 -5.28
N VAL A 146 -6.33 -3.92 -5.64
CA VAL A 146 -6.24 -3.43 -7.02
C VAL A 146 -4.82 -2.99 -7.34
N ASN A 147 -4.47 -2.97 -8.62
CA ASN A 147 -3.19 -2.39 -9.05
C ASN A 147 -3.29 -0.87 -9.25
N THR A 148 -2.14 -0.21 -9.31
CA THR A 148 -2.04 1.26 -9.50
C THR A 148 -2.82 1.76 -10.71
N PHE A 149 -2.83 1.03 -11.82
CA PHE A 149 -3.59 1.45 -13.01
C PHE A 149 -5.11 1.28 -12.85
N GLN A 150 -5.58 0.27 -12.12
CA GLN A 150 -6.99 0.14 -11.77
C GLN A 150 -7.41 1.27 -10.83
N PHE A 151 -6.62 1.52 -9.79
CA PHE A 151 -6.79 2.63 -8.86
C PHE A 151 -6.91 3.98 -9.57
N LEU A 152 -6.00 4.28 -10.51
CA LEU A 152 -6.05 5.52 -11.30
C LEU A 152 -7.31 5.61 -12.17
N ARG A 153 -7.77 4.51 -12.76
CA ARG A 153 -9.02 4.47 -13.54
C ARG A 153 -10.24 4.70 -12.65
N GLU A 154 -10.30 4.08 -11.47
CA GLU A 154 -11.42 4.21 -10.54
C GLU A 154 -11.56 5.64 -10.00
N LEU A 155 -10.43 6.31 -9.78
CA LEU A 155 -10.43 7.72 -9.39
C LEU A 155 -10.43 8.70 -10.58
N ASN A 156 -10.65 8.20 -11.80
CA ASN A 156 -10.72 9.00 -13.03
C ASN A 156 -9.52 9.96 -13.23
N ALA A 157 -8.33 9.53 -12.83
CA ALA A 157 -7.12 10.33 -12.95
C ALA A 157 -6.82 10.66 -14.42
N ARG A 158 -6.48 11.92 -14.69
CA ARG A 158 -6.08 12.39 -16.02
C ARG A 158 -4.87 13.32 -15.91
N PHE A 159 -3.77 12.91 -16.53
CA PHE A 159 -2.55 13.70 -16.62
C PHE A 159 -2.41 14.23 -18.04
N VAL A 160 -2.96 15.42 -18.27
CA VAL A 160 -2.91 16.10 -19.57
C VAL A 160 -1.77 17.12 -19.55
N LEU A 161 -1.04 17.23 -20.66
CA LEU A 161 -0.06 18.30 -20.82
C LEU A 161 -0.80 19.64 -20.89
N GLY A 162 -0.30 20.62 -20.15
CA GLY A 162 -0.79 22.00 -20.27
C GLY A 162 -0.58 22.50 -21.69
N SER A 163 -1.62 23.11 -22.26
CA SER A 163 -1.56 23.84 -23.53
C SER A 163 -0.81 25.16 -23.38
#